data_AF-A0A523AWD9-F1
#
_entry.id   AF-A0A523AWD9-F1
#
_cell.length_a   1.000
_cell.length_b   1.000
_cell.length_c   1.000
_cell.angle_alpha   90.00
_cell.angle_beta   90.00
_cell.angle_gamma   90.00
#
_symmetry.space_group_name_H-M   'P 1'
#
loop_
_entity.id
_entity.type
_entity.pdbx_description
1 polymer ?
#
loop_
_entity_poly.entity_id
_entity_poly.type
_entity_poly.pdbx_seq_one_letter_code
_entity_poly.pdbx_strand_id
1 'polypeptide(L)'
;ELLVLHTPGHSPGSVSLYHSKLKLLLCGDLVFEGGVGRTDFPGGSSKELATSIERVSVLNLQYLLPGHGGILKGEERIRRNFEFVKEYFL
;
A
#
# COMPACT_ATOMS: atom_id res chain seq x y z
N GLU A 1 -9.97 -3.98 -16.01
CA GLU A 1 -9.00 -5.07 -15.82
C GLU A 1 -8.24 -4.78 -14.54
N LEU A 2 -8.00 -5.80 -13.73
CA LEU A 2 -7.27 -5.69 -12.48
C LEU A 2 -5.87 -6.28 -12.68
N LEU A 3 -4.85 -5.47 -12.42
CA LEU A 3 -3.46 -5.93 -12.41
C LEU A 3 -3.12 -6.41 -11.01
N VAL A 4 -2.58 -7.63 -10.92
CA VAL A 4 -2.08 -8.20 -9.67
C VAL A 4 -0.64 -7.75 -9.48
N LEU A 5 -0.37 -7.04 -8.39
CA LEU A 5 0.96 -6.60 -7.99
C LEU A 5 1.38 -7.42 -6.77
N HIS A 6 2.42 -8.24 -6.89
CA HIS A 6 2.95 -8.98 -5.73
C HIS A 6 3.66 -8.02 -4.78
N THR A 7 3.09 -7.75 -3.62
CA THR A 7 3.54 -6.76 -2.64
C THR A 7 3.83 -7.43 -1.29
N PRO A 8 4.91 -8.24 -1.19
CA PRO A 8 5.26 -8.93 0.04
C PRO A 8 5.69 -7.94 1.13
N GLY A 9 5.67 -8.42 2.37
CA GLY A 9 6.08 -7.64 3.54
C GLY A 9 5.23 -7.98 4.74
N HIS A 10 3.93 -7.69 4.69
CA HIS A 10 2.99 -8.15 5.72
C HIS A 10 2.87 -9.67 5.71
N SER A 11 2.79 -10.28 4.53
CA SER A 11 2.96 -11.72 4.35
C SER A 11 3.78 -12.00 3.08
N PRO A 12 4.40 -13.19 2.93
CA PRO A 12 5.17 -13.52 1.73
C PRO A 12 4.32 -13.54 0.45
N GLY A 13 3.03 -13.88 0.59
CA GLY A 13 2.07 -13.98 -0.51
C GLY A 13 1.20 -12.74 -0.73
N SER A 14 1.43 -11.65 -0.01
CA SER A 14 0.61 -10.45 -0.11
C SER A 14 0.61 -9.88 -1.53
N VAL A 15 -0.57 -9.51 -2.03
CA VAL A 15 -0.75 -8.87 -3.33
C VAL A 15 -1.62 -7.61 -3.18
N SER A 16 -1.40 -6.65 -4.06
CA SER A 16 -2.29 -5.51 -4.27
C SER A 16 -2.95 -5.62 -5.65
N LEU A 17 -4.19 -5.13 -5.77
CA LEU A 17 -4.91 -5.14 -7.04
C LEU A 17 -5.06 -3.72 -7.57
N TYR A 18 -4.50 -3.45 -8.74
CA TYR A 18 -4.49 -2.12 -9.34
C TYR A 18 -5.44 -2.03 -10.54
N HIS A 19 -6.31 -1.02 -10.55
CA HIS A 19 -7.20 -0.69 -11.66
C HIS A 19 -6.83 0.67 -12.26
N SER A 20 -6.02 0.66 -13.33
CA SER A 20 -5.44 1.87 -13.93
C SER A 20 -6.48 2.90 -14.37
N LYS A 21 -7.55 2.48 -15.05
CA LYS A 21 -8.61 3.41 -15.53
C LYS A 21 -9.38 4.09 -14.39
N LEU A 22 -9.47 3.43 -13.23
CA LEU A 22 -10.16 3.98 -12.05
C LEU A 22 -9.16 4.66 -11.10
N LYS A 23 -7.86 4.60 -11.40
CA LYS A 23 -6.78 5.05 -10.54
C LYS A 23 -6.95 4.50 -9.11
N LEU A 24 -7.25 3.21 -9.02
CA LEU A 24 -7.63 2.56 -7.77
C LEU A 24 -6.64 1.47 -7.40
N LEU A 25 -6.21 1.43 -6.14
CA LEU A 25 -5.39 0.35 -5.59
C LEU A 25 -6.11 -0.28 -4.40
N LEU A 26 -6.44 -1.56 -4.48
CA LEU A 26 -6.76 -2.37 -3.31
C LEU A 26 -5.44 -2.87 -2.74
N CYS A 27 -4.98 -2.28 -1.63
CA CYS A 27 -3.63 -2.50 -1.09
C CYS A 27 -3.59 -3.49 0.08
N GLY A 28 -4.74 -3.94 0.59
CA GLY A 28 -4.80 -4.83 1.75
C GLY A 28 -4.02 -4.23 2.92
N ASP A 29 -3.12 -5.02 3.49
CA ASP A 29 -2.31 -4.63 4.64
C ASP A 29 -0.95 -4.02 4.26
N LEU A 30 -0.82 -3.52 3.03
CA LEU A 30 0.40 -2.83 2.60
C LEU A 30 0.53 -1.44 3.22
N VAL A 31 -0.50 -0.60 3.06
CA VAL A 31 -0.55 0.80 3.54
C VAL A 31 -1.97 1.11 4.01
N PHE A 32 -2.05 1.81 5.14
CA PHE A 32 -3.25 2.38 5.74
C PHE A 32 -3.18 3.91 5.73
N GLU A 33 -4.24 4.56 6.20
CA GLU A 33 -4.13 5.97 6.58
C GLU A 33 -3.20 6.13 7.79
N GLY A 34 -2.06 6.79 7.58
CA GLY A 34 -1.07 7.04 8.62
C GLY A 34 -0.34 5.80 9.13
N GLY A 35 -0.31 4.69 8.38
CA GLY A 35 0.30 3.45 8.87
C GLY A 35 0.53 2.37 7.81
N VAL A 36 1.05 1.23 8.26
CA VAL A 36 1.39 0.06 7.44
C VAL A 36 1.03 -1.24 8.14
N GLY A 37 0.95 -2.35 7.40
CA GLY A 37 0.76 -3.68 7.98
C GLY A 37 1.90 -4.10 8.89
N ARG A 38 1.58 -4.94 9.87
CA ARG A 38 2.56 -5.53 10.80
C ARG A 38 3.49 -6.51 10.08
N THR A 39 4.69 -6.68 10.61
CA THR A 39 5.73 -7.57 10.06
C THR A 39 6.44 -8.39 11.15
N ASP A 40 6.00 -8.28 12.40
CA ASP A 40 6.62 -8.83 13.60
C ASP A 40 6.26 -10.29 13.90
N PHE A 41 5.61 -10.97 12.95
CA PHE A 41 5.20 -12.37 13.05
C PHE A 41 5.88 -13.22 11.96
N PRO A 42 5.90 -14.56 12.08
CA PRO A 42 6.57 -15.42 11.11
C PRO A 42 6.12 -15.17 9.66
N GLY A 43 7.08 -14.95 8.77
CA GLY A 43 6.83 -14.62 7.36
C GLY A 43 6.64 -13.12 7.07
N GLY A 44 6.56 -12.28 8.10
CA GLY A 44 6.61 -10.83 7.96
C GLY A 44 8.04 -10.31 7.68
N SER A 45 8.14 -9.22 6.93
CA SER A 45 9.41 -8.62 6.50
C SER A 45 9.27 -7.11 6.28
N SER A 46 9.79 -6.31 7.22
CA SER A 46 9.75 -4.83 7.10
C SER A 46 10.49 -4.32 5.86
N LYS A 47 11.58 -5.00 5.46
CA LYS A 47 12.34 -4.64 4.27
C LYS A 47 11.53 -4.84 2.99
N GLU A 48 10.86 -5.99 2.86
CA GLU A 48 10.01 -6.24 1.68
C GLU A 48 8.78 -5.34 1.66
N LEU A 49 8.20 -5.06 2.85
CA LEU A 49 7.11 -4.11 2.98
C LEU A 49 7.53 -2.73 2.46
N ALA A 50 8.71 -2.24 2.89
CA ALA A 50 9.27 -0.97 2.43
C ALA A 50 9.42 -0.90 0.91
N THR A 51 10.06 -1.91 0.32
CA THR A 51 10.23 -2.00 -1.14
C THR A 51 8.88 -2.05 -1.88
N SER A 52 7.91 -2.79 -1.34
CA SER A 52 6.56 -2.85 -1.90
C SER A 52 5.84 -1.50 -1.85
N ILE A 53 5.96 -0.77 -0.74
CA ILE A 53 5.40 0.58 -0.54
C ILE A 53 6.01 1.57 -1.52
N GLU A 54 7.34 1.60 -1.63
CA GLU A 54 8.03 2.47 -2.59
C GLU A 54 7.53 2.25 -4.01
N ARG A 55 7.43 0.98 -4.44
CA ARG A 55 7.00 0.64 -5.79
C ARG A 55 5.55 1.04 -6.09
N VAL A 56 4.62 0.94 -5.13
CA VAL A 56 3.23 1.35 -5.37
C VAL A 56 3.01 2.85 -5.18
N SER A 57 3.87 3.52 -4.42
CA SER A 57 3.72 4.96 -4.12
C SER A 57 3.89 5.87 -5.34
N VAL A 58 4.48 5.37 -6.44
CA VAL A 58 4.64 6.11 -7.70
C VAL A 58 3.43 5.99 -8.63
N LEU A 59 2.42 5.19 -8.26
CA LEU A 59 1.20 5.03 -9.05
C LEU A 59 0.33 6.29 -8.97
N ASN A 60 -0.30 6.64 -10.09
CA ASN A 60 -1.30 7.71 -10.12
C ASN A 60 -2.63 7.17 -9.56
N LEU A 61 -2.95 7.52 -8.31
CA LEU A 61 -4.09 7.01 -7.57
C LEU A 61 -5.08 8.11 -7.21
N GLN A 62 -6.36 7.82 -7.39
CA GLN A 62 -7.51 8.58 -6.89
C GLN A 62 -8.17 7.87 -5.71
N TYR A 63 -8.01 6.54 -5.60
CA TYR A 63 -8.59 5.71 -4.55
C TYR A 63 -7.55 4.71 -4.03
N LEU A 64 -7.34 4.69 -2.72
CA LEU A 64 -6.52 3.70 -2.02
C LEU A 64 -7.40 3.00 -0.99
N LEU A 65 -7.58 1.69 -1.19
CA LEU A 65 -8.50 0.83 -0.44
C LEU A 65 -7.69 -0.14 0.42
N PRO A 66 -7.44 0.22 1.69
CA PRO A 66 -6.76 -0.67 2.63
C PRO A 66 -7.64 -1.84 3.09
N GLY A 67 -6.99 -2.86 3.67
CA GLY A 67 -7.67 -3.96 4.37
C GLY A 67 -8.30 -3.52 5.70
N HIS A 68 -7.74 -2.47 6.33
CA HIS A 68 -8.20 -1.91 7.59
C HIS A 68 -8.28 -0.38 7.55
N GLY A 69 -9.18 0.18 8.36
CA GLY A 69 -9.37 1.63 8.45
C GLY A 69 -10.20 2.19 7.30
N GLY A 70 -10.05 3.50 7.05
CA GLY A 70 -10.85 4.24 6.08
C GLY A 70 -10.26 4.23 4.67
N ILE A 71 -11.13 4.35 3.66
CA ILE A 71 -10.71 4.56 2.27
C ILE A 71 -10.11 5.96 2.12
N LEU A 72 -8.96 6.01 1.45
CA LEU A 72 -8.32 7.26 1.04
C LEU A 72 -8.79 7.64 -0.37
N LYS A 73 -9.36 8.84 -0.50
CA LYS A 73 -9.83 9.41 -1.77
C LYS A 73 -9.13 10.74 -2.05
N GLY A 74 -8.71 10.92 -3.29
CA GLY A 74 -8.04 12.13 -3.77
C GLY A 74 -6.54 11.97 -3.86
N GLU A 75 -6.00 12.32 -5.02
CA GLU A 75 -4.57 12.21 -5.35
C GLU A 75 -3.66 12.89 -4.31
N GLU A 76 -3.98 14.12 -3.90
CA GLU A 76 -3.17 14.86 -2.91
C GLU A 76 -3.14 14.19 -1.55
N ARG A 77 -4.30 13.70 -1.06
CA ARG A 77 -4.40 13.02 0.23
C ARG A 77 -3.62 11.70 0.21
N ILE A 78 -3.70 10.95 -0.89
CA ILE A 78 -2.96 9.70 -1.08
C ILE A 78 -1.46 9.98 -1.15
N ARG A 79 -1.02 11.00 -1.90
CA ARG A 79 0.40 11.40 -1.98
C ARG A 79 0.95 11.75 -0.60
N ARG A 80 0.26 12.62 0.15
CA ARG A 80 0.66 12.99 1.53
C ARG A 80 0.72 11.78 2.45
N ASN A 81 -0.22 10.85 2.31
CA ASN A 81 -0.21 9.61 3.09
C ASN A 81 1.04 8.76 2.80
N PHE A 82 1.42 8.62 1.52
CA PHE A 82 2.66 7.91 1.17
C PHE A 82 3.92 8.65 1.67
N GLU A 83 3.94 9.98 1.63
CA GLU A 83 5.05 10.78 2.18
C GLU A 83 5.20 10.56 3.68
N PHE A 84 4.09 10.65 4.42
CA PHE A 84 4.06 10.35 5.85
C PHE A 84 4.51 8.91 6.12
N VAL A 85 3.96 7.93 5.41
CA VAL A 85 4.34 6.52 5.62
C VAL A 85 5.85 6.32 5.37
N LYS A 86 6.41 6.94 4.34
CA LYS A 86 7.85 6.88 4.04
C LYS A 86 8.70 7.53 5.12
N GLU A 87 8.26 8.65 5.68
CA GLU A 87 9.02 9.37 6.71
C GLU A 87 9.02 8.63 8.06
N TYR A 88 7.92 7.96 8.41
CA TYR A 88 7.73 7.41 9.76
C TYR A 88 7.84 5.88 9.85
N PHE A 89 7.79 5.15 8.73
CA PHE A 89 7.77 3.67 8.75
C PHE A 89 8.83 3.00 7.86
N LEU A 90 9.48 3.74 6.95
CA LEU A 90 10.54 3.22 6.09
C LEU A 90 11.90 3.74 6.54
#